data_AF-A0A2L0F9W5-F1
#
_entry.id   AF-A0A2L0F9W5-F1
#
_cell.length_a   1.000
_cell.length_b   1.000
_cell.length_c   1.000
_cell.angle_alpha   90.00
_cell.angle_beta   90.00
_cell.angle_gamma   90.00
#
_symmetry.space_group_name_H-M   'P 1'
#
loop_
_entity.id
_entity.type
_entity.pdbx_description
1 polymer ?
#
loop_
_entity_poly.entity_id
_entity_poly.type
_entity_poly.pdbx_seq_one_letter_code
_entity_poly.pdbx_strand_id
1 'polypeptide(L)'
;MTRRRAIAWGAAAAALIALWLTWRKINAFPPDTTPAGAYLRIAYSLGVSDPRACFAYLEDRAQHAAYTIRDYRRKASERVEASYPEPERSRLLEEYRAHAMAEDGADVWVDMALKQGFIARLRRDLSGIAKVEVTGERATVETARGTRYAFRRRDNGIWGLTLFTAELVAEAERAARDWDVVEKAALDYERAR
;
A
#
# COMPACT_ATOMS: atom_id res chain seq x y z
N MET A 1 -13.67 -53.62 24.88
CA MET A 1 -13.68 -53.26 23.44
C MET A 1 -12.95 -54.34 22.65
N THR A 2 -13.50 -54.83 21.55
CA THR A 2 -12.82 -55.78 20.67
C THR A 2 -11.72 -55.06 19.86
N ARG A 3 -10.56 -55.72 19.64
CA ARG A 3 -9.42 -55.16 18.88
C ARG A 3 -9.83 -54.49 17.56
N ARG A 4 -10.83 -55.06 16.86
CA ARG A 4 -11.39 -54.50 15.61
C ARG A 4 -12.03 -53.12 15.79
N ARG A 5 -12.73 -52.87 16.90
CA ARG A 5 -13.30 -51.55 17.19
C ARG A 5 -12.22 -50.52 17.53
N ALA A 6 -11.18 -50.92 18.26
CA ALA A 6 -10.05 -50.02 18.56
C ALA A 6 -9.29 -49.59 17.28
N ILE A 7 -9.07 -50.51 16.34
CA ILE A 7 -8.45 -50.22 15.05
C ILE A 7 -9.35 -49.31 14.20
N ALA A 8 -10.66 -49.59 14.14
CA ALA A 8 -11.60 -48.77 13.39
C ALA A 8 -11.69 -47.32 13.93
N TRP A 9 -11.71 -47.14 15.26
CA TRP A 9 -11.68 -45.82 15.88
C TRP A 9 -10.35 -45.10 15.65
N GLY A 10 -9.21 -45.81 15.71
CA GLY A 10 -7.90 -45.25 15.40
C GLY A 10 -7.80 -44.76 13.95
N ALA A 11 -8.31 -45.53 12.99
CA ALA A 11 -8.34 -45.15 11.58
C ALA A 11 -9.27 -43.95 11.32
N ALA A 12 -10.45 -43.92 11.95
CA ALA A 12 -11.38 -42.80 11.84
C ALA A 12 -10.80 -41.50 12.43
N ALA A 13 -10.14 -41.57 13.58
CA ALA A 13 -9.46 -40.42 14.19
C ALA A 13 -8.32 -39.90 13.30
N ALA A 14 -7.50 -40.78 12.74
CA ALA A 14 -6.44 -40.40 11.81
C ALA A 14 -6.99 -39.72 10.55
N ALA A 15 -8.09 -40.23 9.99
CA ALA A 15 -8.76 -39.62 8.83
C ALA A 15 -9.31 -38.23 9.14
N LEU A 16 -9.92 -38.03 10.32
CA LEU A 16 -10.41 -36.72 10.75
C LEU A 16 -9.27 -35.72 10.97
N ILE A 17 -8.16 -36.15 11.56
CA ILE A 17 -6.97 -35.32 11.74
C ILE A 17 -6.39 -34.92 10.37
N ALA A 18 -6.28 -35.87 9.44
CA ALA A 18 -5.81 -35.60 8.09
C ALA A 18 -6.71 -34.58 7.38
N LEU A 19 -8.04 -34.78 7.43
CA LEU A 19 -9.03 -33.88 6.84
C LEU A 19 -8.93 -32.47 7.42
N TRP A 20 -8.83 -32.36 8.74
CA TRP A 20 -8.67 -31.09 9.45
C TRP A 20 -7.37 -30.38 9.07
N LEU A 21 -6.24 -31.10 8.97
CA LEU A 21 -4.96 -30.53 8.53
C LEU A 21 -5.00 -30.04 7.08
N THR A 22 -5.63 -30.79 6.17
CA THR A 22 -5.84 -30.34 4.79
C THR A 22 -6.74 -29.12 4.72
N TRP A 23 -7.86 -29.11 5.45
CA TRP A 23 -8.77 -27.97 5.50
C TRP A 23 -8.09 -26.72 6.06
N ARG A 24 -7.30 -26.89 7.14
CA ARG A 24 -6.49 -25.81 7.71
C ARG A 24 -5.45 -25.29 6.73
N LYS A 25 -4.77 -26.15 5.95
CA LYS A 25 -3.82 -25.72 4.92
C LYS A 25 -4.48 -24.98 3.75
N ILE A 26 -5.66 -25.43 3.35
CA ILE A 26 -6.44 -24.79 2.27
C ILE A 26 -6.96 -23.41 2.73
N ASN A 27 -7.33 -23.28 4.01
CA ASN A 27 -7.81 -22.03 4.58
C ASN A 27 -6.70 -21.13 5.15
N ALA A 28 -5.45 -21.61 5.19
CA ALA A 28 -4.33 -20.80 5.65
C ALA A 28 -3.99 -19.77 4.57
N PHE A 29 -4.09 -18.50 4.93
CA PHE A 29 -3.58 -17.41 4.09
C PHE A 29 -2.11 -17.68 3.73
N PRO A 30 -1.71 -17.60 2.45
CA PRO A 30 -0.31 -17.74 2.08
C PRO A 30 0.55 -16.71 2.83
N PRO A 31 1.82 -17.04 3.15
CA PRO A 31 2.72 -16.10 3.80
C PRO A 31 2.83 -14.79 3.00
N ASP A 32 2.92 -13.65 3.68
CA ASP A 32 3.17 -12.32 3.07
C ASP A 32 4.53 -12.20 2.39
N THR A 33 5.44 -13.15 2.67
CA THR A 33 6.70 -13.34 1.95
C THR A 33 6.55 -14.01 0.59
N THR A 34 5.33 -14.32 0.15
CA THR A 34 5.01 -14.81 -1.20
C THR A 34 4.21 -13.76 -2.00
N PRO A 35 4.37 -13.69 -3.33
CA PRO A 35 3.58 -12.75 -4.15
C PRO A 35 2.07 -12.99 -4.03
N ALA A 36 1.66 -14.27 -3.94
CA ALA A 36 0.28 -14.65 -3.75
C ALA A 36 -0.27 -14.16 -2.40
N GLY A 37 0.50 -14.30 -1.32
CA GLY A 37 0.10 -13.84 0.01
C GLY A 37 -0.03 -12.32 0.06
N ALA A 38 0.93 -11.57 -0.48
CA ALA A 38 0.83 -10.12 -0.57
C ALA A 38 -0.39 -9.67 -1.38
N TYR A 39 -0.62 -10.26 -2.56
CA TYR A 39 -1.81 -10.00 -3.37
C TYR A 39 -3.11 -10.25 -2.61
N LEU A 40 -3.24 -11.40 -1.95
CA LEU A 40 -4.45 -11.76 -1.23
C LEU A 40 -4.69 -10.83 -0.03
N ARG A 41 -3.65 -10.28 0.59
CA ARG A 41 -3.80 -9.32 1.67
C ARG A 41 -4.29 -7.97 1.17
N ILE A 42 -3.80 -7.50 0.02
CA ILE A 42 -4.36 -6.33 -0.67
C ILE A 42 -5.84 -6.57 -0.98
N ALA A 43 -6.18 -7.72 -1.56
CA ALA A 43 -7.55 -8.06 -1.91
C ALA A 43 -8.46 -8.13 -0.66
N TYR A 44 -7.98 -8.73 0.43
CA TYR A 44 -8.69 -8.79 1.70
C TYR A 44 -8.91 -7.40 2.30
N SER A 45 -7.85 -6.60 2.43
CA SER A 45 -7.90 -5.22 2.94
C SER A 45 -8.93 -4.37 2.19
N LEU A 46 -8.95 -4.47 0.87
CA LEU A 46 -9.95 -3.77 0.05
C LEU A 46 -11.38 -4.32 0.22
N GLY A 47 -11.51 -5.63 0.42
CA GLY A 47 -12.78 -6.31 0.68
C GLY A 47 -13.41 -5.89 2.01
N VAL A 48 -12.60 -5.69 3.05
CA VAL A 48 -13.05 -5.18 4.36
C VAL A 48 -13.08 -3.64 4.44
N SER A 49 -12.89 -2.94 3.31
CA SER A 49 -12.87 -1.48 3.22
C SER A 49 -11.82 -0.80 4.10
N ASP A 50 -10.68 -1.46 4.31
CA ASP A 50 -9.49 -0.90 4.92
C ASP A 50 -8.41 -0.69 3.83
N PRO A 51 -8.51 0.37 3.02
CA PRO A 51 -7.48 0.65 2.03
C PRO A 51 -6.13 0.87 2.72
N ARG A 52 -6.08 1.55 3.88
CA ARG A 52 -4.84 1.95 4.57
C ARG A 52 -3.89 0.77 4.79
N ALA A 53 -4.41 -0.40 5.15
CA ALA A 53 -3.61 -1.63 5.28
C ALA A 53 -2.90 -2.09 4.00
N CYS A 54 -3.33 -1.66 2.80
CA CYS A 54 -2.65 -1.97 1.55
C CYS A 54 -1.27 -1.31 1.46
N PHE A 55 -1.02 -0.22 2.21
CA PHE A 55 0.23 0.52 2.17
C PHE A 55 1.44 -0.39 2.47
N ALA A 56 1.30 -1.31 3.43
CA ALA A 56 2.36 -2.25 3.80
C ALA A 56 2.77 -3.20 2.64
N TYR A 57 1.90 -3.36 1.65
CA TYR A 57 2.10 -4.21 0.46
C TYR A 57 2.37 -3.40 -0.80
N LEU A 58 2.71 -2.12 -0.69
CA LEU A 58 3.34 -1.36 -1.78
C LEU A 58 4.85 -1.65 -1.81
N GLU A 59 5.51 -1.45 -2.94
CA GLU A 59 6.98 -1.54 -2.99
C GLU A 59 7.66 -0.41 -2.18
N ASP A 60 8.93 -0.61 -1.82
CA ASP A 60 9.68 0.34 -0.97
C ASP A 60 9.72 1.75 -1.56
N ARG A 61 9.88 1.87 -2.88
CA ARG A 61 9.88 3.18 -3.56
C ARG A 61 8.56 3.92 -3.42
N ALA A 62 7.44 3.21 -3.52
CA ALA A 62 6.11 3.79 -3.36
C ALA A 62 5.87 4.24 -1.91
N GLN A 63 6.27 3.42 -0.94
CA GLN A 63 6.17 3.79 0.48
C GLN A 63 7.04 5.01 0.79
N HIS A 64 8.30 5.00 0.35
CA HIS A 64 9.22 6.12 0.54
C HIS A 64 8.65 7.41 -0.07
N ALA A 65 8.16 7.34 -1.32
CA ALA A 65 7.56 8.50 -1.98
C ALA A 65 6.39 9.09 -1.18
N ALA A 66 5.52 8.27 -0.59
CA ALA A 66 4.41 8.76 0.22
C ALA A 66 4.88 9.50 1.49
N TYR A 67 5.93 8.99 2.15
CA TYR A 67 6.58 9.71 3.26
C TYR A 67 7.22 11.02 2.79
N THR A 68 7.92 10.99 1.66
CA THR A 68 8.54 12.19 1.07
C THR A 68 7.51 13.28 0.78
N ILE A 69 6.35 12.94 0.21
CA ILE A 69 5.26 13.88 -0.05
C ILE A 69 4.79 14.53 1.25
N ARG A 70 4.50 13.71 2.28
CA ARG A 70 4.09 14.21 3.61
C ARG A 70 5.10 15.21 4.14
N ASP A 71 6.38 14.83 4.16
CA ASP A 71 7.42 15.62 4.80
C ASP A 71 7.65 16.95 4.07
N TYR A 72 7.65 16.97 2.74
CA TYR A 72 7.75 18.21 1.97
C TYR A 72 6.50 19.08 2.12
N ARG A 73 5.30 18.51 2.10
CA ARG A 73 4.05 19.28 2.27
C ARG A 73 3.93 19.88 3.66
N ARG A 74 4.37 19.14 4.69
CA ARG A 74 4.48 19.66 6.06
C ARG A 74 5.47 20.81 6.14
N LYS A 75 6.69 20.62 5.64
CA LYS A 75 7.74 21.65 5.62
C LYS A 75 7.28 22.91 4.88
N ALA A 76 6.65 22.75 3.72
CA ALA A 76 6.10 23.86 2.95
C ALA A 76 4.99 24.60 3.71
N SER A 77 4.10 23.89 4.39
CA SER A 77 3.03 24.49 5.20
C SER A 77 3.58 25.31 6.36
N GLU A 78 4.53 24.76 7.12
CA GLU A 78 5.20 25.46 8.23
C GLU A 78 5.92 26.73 7.74
N ARG A 79 6.56 26.66 6.56
CA ARG A 79 7.24 27.82 5.95
C ARG A 79 6.27 28.89 5.47
N VAL A 80 5.16 28.48 4.86
CA VAL A 80 4.09 29.39 4.41
C VAL A 80 3.48 30.12 5.61
N GLU A 81 3.17 29.40 6.68
CA GLU A 81 2.59 29.97 7.90
C GLU A 81 3.49 31.07 8.50
N ALA A 82 4.80 30.84 8.52
CA ALA A 82 5.77 31.75 9.11
C ALA A 82 5.98 33.05 8.31
N SER A 83 5.97 32.99 6.97
CA SER A 83 6.56 34.05 6.14
C SER A 83 5.63 34.65 5.09
N TYR A 84 4.53 33.99 4.74
CA TYR A 84 3.66 34.50 3.68
C TYR A 84 2.65 35.53 4.21
N PRO A 85 2.38 36.60 3.44
CA PRO A 85 1.30 37.54 3.75
C PRO A 85 -0.08 36.95 3.38
N GLU A 86 -1.14 37.58 3.91
CA GLU A 86 -2.50 37.31 3.41
C GLU A 86 -2.74 38.00 2.06
N PRO A 87 -3.53 37.40 1.15
CA PRO A 87 -4.33 36.18 1.31
C PRO A 87 -3.62 34.87 0.91
N GLU A 88 -2.38 34.95 0.43
CA GLU A 88 -1.66 33.80 -0.13
C GLU A 88 -1.38 32.71 0.90
N ARG A 89 -1.05 33.11 2.13
CA ARG A 89 -0.86 32.20 3.25
C ARG A 89 -2.05 31.26 3.43
N SER A 90 -3.25 31.81 3.59
CA SER A 90 -4.47 31.03 3.79
C SER A 90 -4.75 30.09 2.61
N ARG A 91 -4.53 30.57 1.38
CA ARG A 91 -4.73 29.77 0.16
C ARG A 91 -3.81 28.56 0.09
N LEU A 92 -2.52 28.75 0.33
CA LEU A 92 -1.51 27.68 0.24
C LEU A 92 -1.62 26.69 1.42
N LEU A 93 -1.94 27.17 2.61
CA LEU A 93 -2.18 26.29 3.76
C LEU A 93 -3.37 25.37 3.54
N GLU A 94 -4.45 25.84 2.90
CA GLU A 94 -5.58 25.00 2.52
C GLU A 94 -5.17 23.93 1.50
N GLU A 95 -4.38 24.32 0.49
CA GLU A 95 -3.90 23.42 -0.57
C GLU A 95 -3.04 22.26 -0.01
N TYR A 96 -2.16 22.55 0.95
CA TYR A 96 -1.25 21.55 1.50
C TYR A 96 -1.84 20.76 2.68
N ARG A 97 -2.93 21.23 3.29
CA ARG A 97 -3.48 20.70 4.56
C ARG A 97 -3.59 19.18 4.57
N ALA A 98 -4.18 18.59 3.52
CA ALA A 98 -4.48 17.16 3.46
C ALA A 98 -3.24 16.28 3.68
N HIS A 99 -2.09 16.66 3.10
CA HIS A 99 -0.85 15.89 3.21
C HIS A 99 0.04 16.38 4.35
N ALA A 100 0.02 17.69 4.64
CA ALA A 100 0.80 18.27 5.73
C ALA A 100 0.36 17.78 7.12
N MET A 101 -0.95 17.53 7.28
CA MET A 101 -1.55 17.05 8.52
C MET A 101 -1.70 15.51 8.57
N ALA A 102 -1.26 14.80 7.54
CA ALA A 102 -1.30 13.34 7.52
C ALA A 102 -0.43 12.73 8.64
N GLU A 103 -0.90 11.68 9.30
CA GLU A 103 -0.16 11.05 10.40
C GLU A 103 1.13 10.42 9.88
N ASP A 104 1.06 9.75 8.74
CA ASP A 104 2.18 9.07 8.08
C ASP A 104 1.99 8.94 6.55
N GLY A 105 2.91 8.24 5.87
CA GLY A 105 2.82 7.99 4.43
C GLY A 105 1.62 7.14 4.01
N ALA A 106 1.04 6.33 4.90
CA ALA A 106 -0.12 5.52 4.55
C ALA A 106 -1.38 6.41 4.38
N ASP A 107 -1.52 7.50 5.13
CA ASP A 107 -2.63 8.45 4.95
C ASP A 107 -2.49 9.24 3.65
N VAL A 108 -1.26 9.65 3.31
CA VAL A 108 -0.97 10.27 2.00
C VAL A 108 -1.33 9.33 0.87
N TRP A 109 -0.95 8.05 0.98
CA TRP A 109 -1.32 7.06 -0.01
C TRP A 109 -2.85 6.89 -0.12
N VAL A 110 -3.60 6.84 0.98
CA VAL A 110 -5.07 6.74 0.94
C VAL A 110 -5.68 7.92 0.17
N ASP A 111 -5.32 9.15 0.55
CA ASP A 111 -5.84 10.35 -0.12
C ASP A 111 -5.51 10.35 -1.62
N MET A 112 -4.26 10.03 -1.98
CA MET A 112 -3.85 9.93 -3.38
C MET A 112 -4.58 8.80 -4.12
N ALA A 113 -4.70 7.63 -3.51
CA ALA A 113 -5.34 6.48 -4.12
C ALA A 113 -6.84 6.72 -4.34
N LEU A 114 -7.49 7.54 -3.52
CA LEU A 114 -8.85 8.01 -3.73
C LEU A 114 -8.92 9.02 -4.88
N LYS A 115 -8.09 10.07 -4.85
CA LYS A 115 -8.07 11.12 -5.89
C LYS A 115 -7.74 10.57 -7.29
N GLN A 116 -6.84 9.60 -7.37
CA GLN A 116 -6.41 8.99 -8.64
C GLN A 116 -7.23 7.74 -9.02
N GLY A 117 -8.25 7.36 -8.24
CA GLY A 117 -9.13 6.24 -8.53
C GLY A 117 -8.48 4.86 -8.43
N PHE A 118 -7.31 4.74 -7.78
CA PHE A 118 -6.58 3.49 -7.62
C PHE A 118 -7.37 2.44 -6.85
N ILE A 119 -8.04 2.86 -5.75
CA ILE A 119 -8.88 1.98 -4.95
C ILE A 119 -10.04 1.43 -5.78
N ALA A 120 -10.69 2.30 -6.58
CA ALA A 120 -11.79 1.92 -7.44
C ALA A 120 -11.33 0.96 -8.56
N ARG A 121 -10.15 1.19 -9.13
CA ARG A 121 -9.52 0.30 -10.11
C ARG A 121 -9.25 -1.08 -9.52
N LEU A 122 -8.58 -1.14 -8.36
CA LEU A 122 -8.29 -2.42 -7.70
C LEU A 122 -9.58 -3.18 -7.37
N ARG A 123 -10.57 -2.53 -6.75
CA ARG A 123 -11.84 -3.19 -6.42
C ARG A 123 -12.56 -3.79 -7.63
N ARG A 124 -12.44 -3.16 -8.79
CA ARG A 124 -13.04 -3.63 -10.05
C ARG A 124 -12.30 -4.84 -10.62
N ASP A 125 -10.97 -4.76 -10.61
CA ASP A 125 -10.12 -5.65 -11.40
C ASP A 125 -9.55 -6.84 -10.60
N LEU A 126 -9.60 -6.78 -9.26
CA LEU A 126 -9.19 -7.88 -8.39
C LEU A 126 -10.15 -9.07 -8.50
N SER A 127 -9.58 -10.26 -8.57
CA SER A 127 -10.31 -11.53 -8.49
C SER A 127 -9.41 -12.64 -7.91
N GLY A 128 -9.86 -13.90 -7.94
CA GLY A 128 -8.99 -15.04 -7.58
C GLY A 128 -7.70 -15.06 -8.42
N ILE A 129 -6.64 -15.68 -7.90
CA ILE A 129 -5.36 -15.86 -8.61
C ILE A 129 -5.51 -17.01 -9.63
N ALA A 130 -5.13 -16.77 -10.88
CA ALA A 130 -5.01 -17.81 -11.91
C ALA A 130 -3.57 -18.35 -11.99
N LYS A 131 -2.59 -17.44 -11.99
CA LYS A 131 -1.18 -17.78 -12.16
C LYS A 131 -0.29 -16.82 -11.38
N VAL A 132 0.83 -17.34 -10.88
CA VAL A 132 1.91 -16.52 -10.31
C VAL A 132 3.20 -16.88 -11.05
N GLU A 133 3.85 -15.87 -11.61
CA GLU A 133 5.16 -15.99 -12.27
C GLU A 133 6.18 -15.24 -11.42
N VAL A 134 7.27 -15.89 -11.04
CA VAL A 134 8.36 -15.28 -10.26
C VAL A 134 9.64 -15.34 -11.07
N THR A 135 10.35 -14.22 -11.18
CA THR A 135 11.61 -14.09 -11.91
C THR A 135 12.56 -13.22 -11.09
N GLY A 136 13.43 -13.87 -10.33
CA GLY A 136 14.32 -13.20 -9.37
C GLY A 136 13.51 -12.37 -8.37
N GLU A 137 13.79 -11.07 -8.31
CA GLU A 137 13.15 -10.11 -7.40
C GLU A 137 11.84 -9.51 -7.95
N ARG A 138 11.32 -10.05 -9.05
CA ARG A 138 10.05 -9.63 -9.66
C ARG A 138 9.06 -10.76 -9.70
N ALA A 139 7.79 -10.43 -9.54
CA ALA A 139 6.70 -11.37 -9.72
C ALA A 139 5.53 -10.73 -10.46
N THR A 140 4.77 -11.55 -11.16
CA THR A 140 3.48 -11.17 -11.74
C THR A 140 2.41 -12.09 -11.19
N VAL A 141 1.37 -11.52 -10.59
CA VAL A 141 0.15 -12.24 -10.24
C VAL A 141 -0.87 -11.95 -11.33
N GLU A 142 -1.27 -13.00 -12.05
CA GLU A 142 -2.35 -12.97 -13.01
C GLU A 142 -3.64 -13.43 -12.34
N THR A 143 -4.70 -12.65 -12.46
CA THR A 143 -6.01 -12.96 -11.89
C THR A 143 -6.82 -13.86 -12.82
N ALA A 144 -7.85 -14.53 -12.29
CA ALA A 144 -8.82 -15.31 -13.05
C ALA A 144 -9.57 -14.51 -14.13
N ARG A 145 -9.61 -13.17 -14.01
CA ARG A 145 -10.15 -12.27 -15.04
C ARG A 145 -9.11 -11.77 -16.03
N GLY A 146 -7.85 -12.22 -15.95
CA GLY A 146 -6.76 -11.87 -16.85
C GLY A 146 -6.00 -10.60 -16.49
N THR A 147 -6.32 -9.93 -15.38
CA THR A 147 -5.57 -8.76 -14.92
C THR A 147 -4.20 -9.17 -14.39
N ARG A 148 -3.14 -8.46 -14.77
CA ARG A 148 -1.77 -8.75 -14.32
C ARG A 148 -1.28 -7.66 -13.37
N TYR A 149 -0.87 -8.07 -12.17
CA TYR A 149 -0.30 -7.21 -11.14
C TYR A 149 1.17 -7.51 -10.97
N ALA A 150 2.01 -6.50 -11.19
CA ALA A 150 3.45 -6.61 -11.03
C ALA A 150 3.85 -6.31 -9.58
N PHE A 151 4.65 -7.20 -9.02
CA PHE A 151 5.22 -7.11 -7.68
C PHE A 151 6.75 -7.11 -7.74
N ARG A 152 7.36 -6.44 -6.77
CA ARG A 152 8.80 -6.46 -6.52
C ARG A 152 9.06 -6.94 -5.10
N ARG A 153 10.05 -7.79 -4.91
CA ARG A 153 10.48 -8.20 -3.57
C ARG A 153 11.17 -7.03 -2.88
N ARG A 154 10.78 -6.79 -1.63
CA ARG A 154 11.31 -5.74 -0.76
C ARG A 154 12.45 -6.27 0.09
N ASP A 155 13.21 -5.37 0.70
CA ASP A 155 14.35 -5.71 1.57
C ASP A 155 13.91 -6.51 2.81
N ASN A 156 12.69 -6.28 3.31
CA ASN A 156 12.11 -7.03 4.42
C ASN A 156 11.54 -8.41 4.02
N GLY A 157 11.69 -8.81 2.75
CA GLY A 157 11.23 -10.10 2.22
C GLY A 157 9.76 -10.16 1.81
N ILE A 158 8.98 -9.09 2.01
CA ILE A 158 7.58 -8.99 1.56
C ILE A 158 7.55 -8.59 0.08
N TRP A 159 6.49 -8.95 -0.62
CA TRP A 159 6.26 -8.51 -2.01
C TRP A 159 5.42 -7.24 -2.05
N GLY A 160 5.94 -6.22 -2.71
CA GLY A 160 5.29 -4.92 -2.88
C GLY A 160 4.70 -4.75 -4.28
N LEU A 161 3.45 -4.30 -4.36
CA LEU A 161 2.76 -3.92 -5.58
C LEU A 161 3.42 -2.68 -6.19
N THR A 162 3.71 -2.74 -7.49
CA THR A 162 4.45 -1.69 -8.22
C THR A 162 3.54 -0.78 -9.06
N LEU A 163 2.23 -1.08 -9.10
CA LEU A 163 1.27 -0.46 -10.01
C LEU A 163 1.16 1.07 -9.89
N PHE A 164 1.43 1.64 -8.71
CA PHE A 164 1.24 3.07 -8.41
C PHE A 164 2.54 3.81 -8.14
N THR A 165 3.67 3.13 -8.31
CA THR A 165 4.97 3.66 -7.88
C THR A 165 5.37 4.86 -8.71
N ALA A 166 5.12 4.84 -10.02
CA ALA A 166 5.48 5.94 -10.90
C ALA A 166 4.74 7.24 -10.52
N GLU A 167 3.45 7.13 -10.25
CA GLU A 167 2.59 8.25 -9.86
C GLU A 167 2.95 8.82 -8.49
N LEU A 168 3.24 7.95 -7.51
CA LEU A 168 3.70 8.38 -6.18
C LEU A 168 5.07 9.06 -6.24
N VAL A 169 6.02 8.49 -7.00
CA VAL A 169 7.35 9.09 -7.17
C VAL A 169 7.24 10.44 -7.89
N ALA A 170 6.41 10.55 -8.93
CA ALA A 170 6.20 11.80 -9.63
C ALA A 170 5.59 12.90 -8.73
N GLU A 171 4.66 12.53 -7.84
CA GLU A 171 4.11 13.46 -6.85
C GLU A 171 5.15 13.84 -5.78
N ALA A 172 5.98 12.90 -5.33
CA ALA A 172 7.07 13.20 -4.40
C ALA A 172 8.06 14.21 -4.99
N GLU A 173 8.44 14.05 -6.26
CA GLU A 173 9.27 15.02 -6.96
C GLU A 173 8.58 16.37 -7.16
N ARG A 174 7.25 16.37 -7.40
CA ARG A 174 6.47 17.60 -7.48
C ARG A 174 6.47 18.33 -6.13
N ALA A 175 6.19 17.63 -5.03
CA ALA A 175 6.23 18.21 -3.69
C ALA A 175 7.61 18.79 -3.34
N ALA A 176 8.69 18.12 -3.76
CA ALA A 176 10.05 18.63 -3.58
C ALA A 176 10.31 19.92 -4.37
N ARG A 177 9.89 19.98 -5.65
CA ARG A 177 10.01 21.21 -6.46
C ARG A 177 9.14 22.35 -5.94
N ASP A 178 7.92 22.04 -5.51
CA ASP A 178 7.01 23.02 -4.91
C ASP A 178 7.63 23.62 -3.64
N TRP A 179 8.32 22.81 -2.83
CA TRP A 179 9.07 23.28 -1.67
C TRP A 179 10.14 24.32 -2.05
N ASP A 180 10.93 24.06 -3.10
CA ASP A 180 11.98 25.00 -3.52
C ASP A 180 11.40 26.36 -3.95
N VAL A 181 10.23 26.34 -4.61
CA VAL A 181 9.49 27.56 -4.96
C VAL A 181 8.99 28.28 -3.70
N VAL A 182 8.40 27.52 -2.77
CA VAL A 182 7.86 28.05 -1.51
C VAL A 182 8.95 28.74 -0.70
N GLU A 183 10.10 28.10 -0.55
CA GLU A 183 11.25 28.62 0.20
C GLU A 183 11.79 29.90 -0.43
N LYS A 184 11.94 29.92 -1.76
CA LYS A 184 12.43 31.10 -2.46
C LYS A 184 11.50 32.30 -2.27
N ALA A 185 10.19 32.10 -2.44
CA ALA A 185 9.22 33.18 -2.25
C ALA A 185 9.13 33.62 -0.78
N ALA A 186 9.28 32.70 0.18
CA ALA A 186 9.35 33.05 1.61
C ALA A 186 10.51 34.01 1.91
N LEU A 187 11.70 33.75 1.34
CA LEU A 187 12.87 34.61 1.49
C LEU A 187 12.64 36.02 0.89
N ASP A 188 11.91 36.11 -0.21
CA ASP A 188 11.58 37.39 -0.83
C ASP A 188 10.60 38.20 0.04
N TYR A 189 9.61 37.55 0.66
CA TYR A 189 8.72 38.21 1.63
C TYR A 189 9.46 38.67 2.88
N GLU A 190 10.40 37.89 3.38
CA GLU A 190 11.21 38.25 4.55
C GLU A 190 12.11 39.46 4.29
N ARG A 191 12.64 39.60 3.07
CA ARG A 191 13.47 40.76 2.68
C ARG A 191 12.66 42.03 2.46
N ALA A 192 11.38 41.90 2.09
CA ALA A 192 10.50 43.04 1.84
C ALA A 192 9.89 43.61 3.13
N ARG A 193 10.06 42.93 4.26
CA ARG A 193 9.55 43.32 5.59
C ARG A 193 10.56 44.16 6.36
#